data_AF-G0PFW5-F1
#
_entry.id   AF-G0PFW5-F1
#
_cell.length_a   1.000
_cell.length_b   1.000
_cell.length_c   1.000
_cell.angle_alpha   90.00
_cell.angle_beta   90.00
_cell.angle_gamma   90.00
#
_symmetry.space_group_name_H-M   'P 1'
#
loop_
_entity.id
_entity.type
_entity.pdbx_description
1 polymer ?
#
loop_
_entity_poly.entity_id
_entity_poly.type
_entity_poly.pdbx_seq_one_letter_code
_entity_poly.pdbx_strand_id
1 'polypeptide(L)'
;MLPQRSLLRRSTKWEDALMTYVLDKVSNCNEIRCLTIFCNDFSAEYPDHAGKRGTINSRIRTLLRNIDHEKFDDTTLARIMFCLAQPLDGKLEAVRERLGNSGKLEMDEFFRITFYKNEYVLLKGTHRHKNQVDRFREERKRRSSPSLAEKYELQMEIESWEMGEREKIKEEVERRALGIVDPEIKFEIEEDNNSNIPSSSSSGVPSLHFPQEFKFGGIGAKRLRHVEEMDDNRSDSEAFYDYCTFLKSIHNYTIVLEDPGFVFLRSEIMEELEKPDTYGLSVPESKIAEAIDYGIKIVTKSIRPDDGRSLSTFRLHEFLRSLKHQLLNIGIQTDNEIVTNITSVIDKTDPDMVIPMIKIKFALENIFEKIRP
;
A
#
# COMPACT_ATOMS: atom_id res chain seq x y z
N MET A 1 2.94 -44.60 5.54
CA MET A 1 3.58 -43.77 6.59
C MET A 1 3.98 -42.46 5.92
N LEU A 2 3.57 -41.25 6.27
CA LEU A 2 2.75 -40.58 7.31
C LEU A 2 1.81 -39.56 6.56
N PRO A 3 0.89 -38.78 7.19
CA PRO A 3 0.51 -38.67 8.59
C PRO A 3 -1.02 -38.79 8.86
N GLN A 4 -1.37 -39.26 10.07
CA GLN A 4 -2.72 -39.13 10.62
C GLN A 4 -2.98 -37.68 11.06
N ARG A 5 -3.86 -37.00 10.32
CA ARG A 5 -4.61 -35.83 10.80
C ARG A 5 -5.59 -36.29 11.87
N SER A 6 -5.26 -36.07 13.14
CA SER A 6 -6.17 -36.16 14.28
C SER A 6 -5.96 -34.84 15.04
N LEU A 7 -6.94 -34.00 15.38
CA LEU A 7 -8.31 -34.23 15.82
C LEU A 7 -9.17 -33.00 15.45
N LEU A 8 -9.93 -33.09 14.35
CA LEU A 8 -11.17 -32.31 14.20
C LEU A 8 -12.22 -32.97 15.11
N ARG A 9 -12.17 -32.68 16.42
CA ARG A 9 -13.31 -32.96 17.30
C ARG A 9 -14.40 -31.94 16.95
N ARG A 10 -15.44 -32.42 16.29
CA ARG A 10 -16.74 -31.74 16.10
C ARG A 10 -17.21 -31.16 17.44
N SER A 11 -17.09 -29.85 17.64
CA SER A 11 -17.91 -29.16 18.63
C SER A 11 -19.26 -28.87 17.97
N THR A 12 -20.34 -29.32 18.59
CA THR A 12 -21.73 -29.06 18.17
C THR A 12 -22.19 -27.63 18.50
N LYS A 13 -21.34 -26.80 19.10
CA LYS A 13 -21.66 -25.41 19.43
C LYS A 13 -21.12 -24.48 18.35
N TRP A 14 -22.02 -23.93 17.54
CA TRP A 14 -21.72 -22.86 16.59
C TRP A 14 -20.97 -21.68 17.24
N GLU A 15 -21.12 -21.50 18.56
CA GLU A 15 -20.40 -20.52 19.39
C GLU A 15 -18.89 -20.75 19.41
N ASP A 16 -18.43 -22.01 19.54
CA ASP A 16 -17.00 -22.34 19.56
C ASP A 16 -16.38 -22.16 18.18
N ALA A 17 -17.09 -22.60 17.14
CA ALA A 17 -16.69 -22.39 15.74
C ALA A 17 -16.57 -20.90 15.42
N LEU A 18 -17.57 -20.12 15.85
CA LEU A 18 -17.58 -18.66 15.66
C LEU A 18 -16.47 -17.98 16.45
N MET A 19 -16.23 -18.33 17.71
CA MET A 19 -15.14 -17.73 18.49
C MET A 19 -13.77 -18.08 17.93
N THR A 20 -13.57 -19.32 17.49
CA THR A 20 -12.32 -19.74 16.82
C THR A 20 -12.09 -18.91 15.56
N TYR A 21 -13.13 -18.78 14.73
CA TYR A 21 -13.08 -17.98 13.51
C TYR A 21 -12.84 -16.49 13.79
N VAL A 22 -13.51 -15.91 14.79
CA VAL A 22 -13.31 -14.53 15.23
C VAL A 22 -11.86 -14.31 15.64
N LEU A 23 -11.31 -15.16 16.51
CA LEU A 23 -9.94 -15.02 16.99
C LEU A 23 -8.93 -15.14 15.85
N ASP A 24 -9.12 -16.10 14.94
CA ASP A 24 -8.29 -16.25 13.74
C ASP A 24 -8.28 -14.96 12.89
N LYS A 25 -9.47 -14.47 12.51
CA LYS A 25 -9.61 -13.34 11.58
C LYS A 25 -9.33 -11.98 12.20
N VAL A 26 -9.45 -11.84 13.51
CA VAL A 26 -9.28 -10.56 14.23
C VAL A 26 -7.88 -10.43 14.83
N SER A 27 -7.13 -11.53 14.95
CA SER A 27 -5.75 -11.55 15.47
C SER A 27 -4.85 -10.47 14.89
N ASN A 28 -4.98 -10.14 13.60
CA ASN A 28 -4.16 -9.14 12.90
C ASN A 28 -4.96 -7.96 12.33
N CYS A 29 -6.24 -7.82 12.69
CA CYS A 29 -7.10 -6.80 12.09
C CYS A 29 -7.10 -5.52 12.93
N ASN A 30 -6.56 -4.44 12.36
CA ASN A 30 -6.50 -3.12 13.02
C ASN A 30 -7.57 -2.15 12.53
N GLU A 31 -8.48 -2.63 11.67
CA GLU A 31 -9.54 -1.86 11.04
C GLU A 31 -10.92 -2.47 11.33
N ILE A 32 -11.96 -1.64 11.22
CA ILE A 32 -13.35 -2.09 11.38
C ILE A 32 -13.70 -3.02 10.21
N ARG A 33 -14.13 -4.25 10.52
CA ARG A 33 -14.71 -5.15 9.52
C ARG A 33 -16.22 -4.96 9.49
N CYS A 34 -16.79 -4.89 8.29
CA CYS A 34 -18.24 -4.84 8.17
C CYS A 34 -18.82 -6.18 8.67
N LEU A 35 -19.73 -6.12 9.65
CA LEU A 35 -20.39 -7.29 10.22
C LEU A 35 -20.99 -8.21 9.13
N THR A 36 -21.44 -7.62 8.02
CA THR A 36 -22.01 -8.36 6.89
C THR A 36 -20.99 -9.23 6.18
N ILE A 37 -19.79 -8.70 5.96
CA ILE A 37 -18.69 -9.42 5.29
C ILE A 37 -18.26 -10.56 6.21
N PHE A 38 -18.06 -10.22 7.48
CA PHE A 38 -17.72 -11.20 8.51
C PHE A 38 -18.73 -12.36 8.57
N CYS A 39 -20.04 -12.07 8.50
CA CYS A 39 -21.09 -13.08 8.45
C CYS A 39 -21.09 -13.91 7.16
N ASN A 40 -20.78 -13.29 6.02
CA ASN A 40 -20.70 -14.00 4.73
C ASN A 40 -19.50 -14.96 4.73
N ASP A 41 -18.33 -14.47 5.15
CA ASP A 41 -17.10 -15.25 5.24
C ASP A 41 -17.28 -16.42 6.22
N PHE A 42 -17.87 -16.17 7.39
CA PHE A 42 -18.20 -17.23 8.35
C PHE A 42 -19.16 -18.27 7.75
N SER A 43 -20.19 -17.84 7.02
CA SER A 43 -21.15 -18.77 6.39
C SER A 43 -20.52 -19.60 5.28
N ALA A 44 -19.53 -19.05 4.56
CA ALA A 44 -18.79 -19.75 3.53
C ALA A 44 -17.84 -20.80 4.13
N GLU A 45 -17.14 -20.46 5.21
CA GLU A 45 -16.18 -21.34 5.88
C GLU A 45 -16.86 -22.40 6.76
N TYR A 46 -18.04 -22.09 7.32
CA TYR A 46 -18.84 -22.98 8.15
C TYR A 46 -20.26 -23.15 7.58
N PRO A 47 -20.42 -23.90 6.47
CA PRO A 47 -21.71 -24.08 5.80
C PRO A 47 -22.76 -24.75 6.70
N ASP A 48 -22.35 -25.63 7.61
CA ASP A 48 -23.22 -26.28 8.61
C ASP A 48 -23.80 -25.31 9.64
N HIS A 49 -23.26 -24.10 9.72
CA HIS A 49 -23.69 -23.03 10.63
C HIS A 49 -24.20 -21.79 9.89
N ALA A 50 -24.33 -21.88 8.55
CA ALA A 50 -24.83 -20.82 7.71
C ALA A 50 -26.27 -20.44 8.09
N GLY A 51 -26.58 -19.16 7.94
CA GLY A 51 -27.88 -18.62 8.32
C GLY A 51 -28.14 -17.26 7.67
N LYS A 52 -29.38 -16.79 7.77
CA LYS A 52 -29.72 -15.44 7.27
C LYS A 52 -28.88 -14.40 8.01
N ARG A 53 -28.40 -13.38 7.28
CA ARG A 53 -27.55 -12.29 7.81
C ARG A 53 -28.04 -11.72 9.15
N GLY A 54 -29.33 -11.41 9.26
CA GLY A 54 -29.91 -10.86 10.49
C GLY A 54 -29.79 -11.81 11.70
N THR A 55 -29.88 -13.12 11.45
CA THR A 55 -29.75 -14.16 12.46
C THR A 55 -28.31 -14.29 12.94
N ILE A 56 -27.33 -14.31 12.03
CA ILE A 56 -25.90 -14.42 12.39
C ILE A 56 -25.42 -13.16 13.12
N ASN A 57 -25.82 -11.97 12.65
CA ASN A 57 -25.51 -10.71 13.33
C ASN A 57 -26.00 -10.72 14.79
N SER A 58 -27.26 -11.13 15.01
CA SER A 58 -27.84 -11.21 16.36
C SER A 58 -27.09 -12.23 17.23
N ARG A 59 -26.75 -13.39 16.65
CA ARG A 59 -25.97 -14.44 17.29
C ARG A 59 -24.59 -13.98 17.73
N ILE A 60 -23.83 -13.32 16.84
CA ILE A 60 -22.51 -12.73 17.15
C ILE A 60 -22.64 -11.73 18.30
N ARG A 61 -23.57 -10.78 18.21
CA ARG A 61 -23.75 -9.75 19.26
C ARG A 61 -24.18 -10.33 20.60
N THR A 62 -24.94 -11.41 20.58
CA THR A 62 -25.38 -12.11 21.81
C THR A 62 -24.22 -12.88 22.41
N LEU A 63 -23.44 -13.58 21.56
CA LEU A 63 -22.26 -14.32 21.98
C LEU A 63 -21.22 -13.38 22.62
N LEU A 64 -20.82 -12.32 21.92
CA LEU A 64 -19.83 -11.34 22.43
C LEU A 64 -20.25 -10.66 23.74
N ARG A 65 -21.57 -10.55 24.00
CA ARG A 65 -22.08 -10.03 25.27
C ARG A 65 -21.99 -11.03 26.43
N ASN A 66 -21.91 -12.32 26.13
CA ASN A 66 -21.98 -13.39 27.10
C ASN A 66 -20.69 -14.22 27.19
N ILE A 67 -19.69 -13.98 26.34
CA ILE A 67 -18.37 -14.62 26.48
C ILE A 67 -17.75 -14.19 27.80
N ASP A 68 -16.90 -15.06 28.33
CA ASP A 68 -16.09 -14.78 29.51
C ASP A 68 -14.93 -13.85 29.13
N HIS A 69 -15.13 -12.54 29.27
CA HIS A 69 -14.16 -11.52 28.86
C HIS A 69 -12.86 -11.56 29.67
N GLU A 70 -12.86 -12.17 30.86
CA GLU A 70 -11.66 -12.30 31.70
C GLU A 70 -10.62 -13.23 31.07
N LYS A 71 -11.04 -14.16 30.20
CA LYS A 71 -10.14 -15.07 29.50
C LYS A 71 -9.29 -14.41 28.41
N PHE A 72 -9.60 -13.17 28.03
CA PHE A 72 -8.93 -12.46 26.96
C PHE A 72 -8.10 -11.33 27.54
N ASP A 73 -6.88 -11.14 27.03
CA ASP A 73 -6.11 -9.93 27.30
C ASP A 73 -6.80 -8.70 26.67
N ASP A 74 -6.43 -7.51 27.15
CA ASP A 74 -7.06 -6.26 26.76
C ASP A 74 -6.89 -5.95 25.27
N THR A 75 -5.77 -6.37 24.68
CA THR A 75 -5.48 -6.16 23.26
C THR A 75 -6.38 -7.01 22.38
N THR A 76 -6.50 -8.31 22.70
CA THR A 76 -7.38 -9.25 22.02
C THR A 76 -8.84 -8.81 22.17
N LEU A 77 -9.24 -8.43 23.39
CA LEU A 77 -10.59 -7.97 23.66
C LEU A 77 -10.92 -6.69 22.89
N ALA A 78 -10.01 -5.72 22.85
CA ALA A 78 -10.18 -4.49 22.07
C ALA A 78 -10.34 -4.79 20.57
N ARG A 79 -9.49 -5.66 20.00
CA ARG A 79 -9.58 -6.06 18.58
C ARG A 79 -10.93 -6.70 18.26
N ILE A 80 -11.40 -7.64 19.08
CA ILE A 80 -12.70 -8.32 18.88
C ILE A 80 -13.85 -7.30 18.88
N MET A 81 -13.90 -6.44 19.90
CA MET A 81 -14.99 -5.46 20.05
C MET A 81 -14.96 -4.40 18.95
N PHE A 82 -13.77 -3.98 18.54
CA PHE A 82 -13.54 -3.01 17.48
C PHE A 82 -13.91 -3.55 16.10
N CYS A 83 -13.35 -4.69 15.70
CA CYS A 83 -13.55 -5.27 14.37
C CYS A 83 -15.00 -5.65 14.11
N LEU A 84 -15.72 -6.08 15.14
CA LEU A 84 -17.13 -6.49 15.03
C LEU A 84 -18.12 -5.38 15.38
N ALA A 85 -17.65 -4.15 15.56
CA ALA A 85 -18.51 -2.99 15.84
C ALA A 85 -19.50 -3.28 17.00
N GLN A 86 -19.01 -3.90 18.07
CA GLN A 86 -19.80 -4.29 19.22
C GLN A 86 -19.95 -3.07 20.15
N PRO A 87 -21.18 -2.58 20.40
CA PRO A 87 -21.43 -1.56 21.41
C PRO A 87 -20.96 -2.04 22.79
N LEU A 88 -20.28 -1.16 23.52
CA LEU A 88 -19.79 -1.39 24.87
C LEU A 88 -20.72 -0.71 25.89
N ASP A 89 -21.98 -1.12 25.88
CA ASP A 89 -23.05 -0.62 26.74
C ASP A 89 -23.66 -1.71 27.63
N GLY A 90 -24.32 -1.31 28.71
CA GLY A 90 -24.99 -2.21 29.66
C GLY A 90 -24.05 -3.28 30.22
N LYS A 91 -24.24 -4.55 29.83
CA LYS A 91 -23.42 -5.68 30.30
C LYS A 91 -21.93 -5.58 29.94
N LEU A 92 -21.57 -4.70 29.00
CA LEU A 92 -20.19 -4.49 28.57
C LEU A 92 -19.57 -3.21 29.16
N GLU A 93 -20.22 -2.56 30.12
CA GLU A 93 -19.65 -1.38 30.81
C GLU A 93 -18.34 -1.71 31.54
N ALA A 94 -18.24 -2.87 32.18
CA ALA A 94 -17.00 -3.33 32.81
C ALA A 94 -15.87 -3.53 31.77
N VAL A 95 -16.21 -4.00 30.57
CA VAL A 95 -15.24 -4.12 29.46
C VAL A 95 -14.81 -2.75 28.99
N ARG A 96 -15.73 -1.80 28.84
CA ARG A 96 -15.44 -0.41 28.49
C ARG A 96 -14.47 0.23 29.49
N GLU A 97 -14.74 0.08 30.78
CA GLU A 97 -13.89 0.61 31.84
C GLU A 97 -12.50 -0.04 31.80
N ARG A 98 -12.45 -1.37 31.68
CA ARG A 98 -11.20 -2.12 31.56
C ARG A 98 -10.34 -1.63 30.39
N LEU A 99 -10.91 -1.49 29.20
CA LEU A 99 -10.21 -0.97 28.03
C LEU A 99 -9.83 0.51 28.20
N GLY A 100 -10.67 1.33 28.83
CA GLY A 100 -10.35 2.72 29.13
C GLY A 100 -9.18 2.89 30.10
N ASN A 101 -8.98 1.92 31.00
CA ASN A 101 -7.87 1.91 31.96
C ASN A 101 -6.56 1.42 31.33
N SER A 102 -6.62 0.53 30.34
CA SER A 102 -5.43 -0.03 29.68
C SER A 102 -4.98 0.69 28.42
N GLY A 103 -5.77 1.64 27.91
CA GLY A 103 -5.40 2.40 26.73
C GLY A 103 -6.24 3.66 26.53
N LYS A 104 -5.84 4.45 25.52
CA LYS A 104 -6.63 5.59 25.07
C LYS A 104 -7.80 5.09 24.22
N LEU A 105 -9.01 5.16 24.77
CA LEU A 105 -10.25 4.70 24.14
C LEU A 105 -11.13 5.89 23.70
N GLU A 106 -11.53 5.92 22.44
CA GLU A 106 -12.57 6.83 21.92
C GLU A 106 -13.66 6.02 21.23
N MET A 107 -14.91 6.49 21.33
CA MET A 107 -16.09 5.80 20.82
C MET A 107 -17.03 6.76 20.11
N ASP A 108 -17.92 6.20 19.28
CA ASP A 108 -19.01 6.95 18.66
C ASP A 108 -20.25 7.09 19.57
N GLU A 109 -21.28 7.78 19.05
CA GLU A 109 -22.57 8.00 19.71
C GLU A 109 -23.34 6.71 20.06
N PHE A 110 -22.95 5.57 19.49
CA PHE A 110 -23.53 4.25 19.75
C PHE A 110 -22.63 3.38 20.65
N PHE A 111 -21.66 4.00 21.36
CA PHE A 111 -20.73 3.31 22.25
C PHE A 111 -19.87 2.24 21.55
N ARG A 112 -19.58 2.42 20.26
CA ARG A 112 -18.68 1.52 19.52
C ARG A 112 -17.29 2.15 19.43
N ILE A 113 -16.25 1.34 19.61
CA ILE A 113 -14.85 1.78 19.55
C ILE A 113 -14.55 2.37 18.17
N THR A 114 -14.17 3.64 18.11
CA THR A 114 -13.68 4.29 16.88
C THR A 114 -12.17 4.50 16.91
N PHE A 115 -11.59 4.56 18.11
CA PHE A 115 -10.16 4.63 18.32
C PHE A 115 -9.79 3.88 19.60
N TYR A 116 -8.73 3.10 19.54
CA TYR A 116 -8.13 2.48 20.72
C TYR A 116 -6.62 2.40 20.55
N LYS A 117 -5.86 2.84 21.54
CA LYS A 117 -4.39 2.75 21.54
C LYS A 117 -3.88 2.30 22.91
N ASN A 118 -3.15 1.20 22.94
CA ASN A 118 -2.32 0.79 24.08
C ASN A 118 -0.86 0.58 23.63
N GLU A 119 -0.05 -0.09 24.45
CA GLU A 119 1.35 -0.41 24.14
C GLU A 119 1.52 -1.33 22.91
N TYR A 120 0.53 -2.20 22.64
CA TYR A 120 0.64 -3.28 21.66
C TYR A 120 -0.15 -3.05 20.38
N VAL A 121 -1.19 -2.20 20.41
CA VAL A 121 -2.08 -2.01 19.27
C VAL A 121 -2.55 -0.57 19.11
N LEU A 122 -2.71 -0.16 17.85
CA LEU A 122 -3.42 1.03 17.41
C LEU A 122 -4.58 0.61 16.52
N LEU A 123 -5.80 0.86 16.97
CA LEU A 123 -7.05 0.63 16.26
C LEU A 123 -7.67 1.98 15.93
N LYS A 124 -8.02 2.20 14.66
CA LYS A 124 -8.67 3.46 14.22
C LYS A 124 -9.66 3.19 13.09
N GLY A 125 -10.88 3.69 13.22
CA GLY A 125 -11.90 3.52 12.19
C GLY A 125 -13.24 4.17 12.55
N THR A 126 -14.10 4.39 11.54
CA THR A 126 -15.45 4.93 11.75
C THR A 126 -16.54 3.93 11.35
N HIS A 127 -17.53 3.76 12.22
CA HIS A 127 -18.68 2.85 12.03
C HIS A 127 -19.84 3.47 11.21
N ARG A 128 -19.59 4.55 10.46
CA ARG A 128 -20.66 5.31 9.78
C ARG A 128 -21.34 4.51 8.67
N HIS A 129 -22.64 4.77 8.48
CA HIS A 129 -23.51 4.14 7.48
C HIS A 129 -23.01 4.33 6.04
N LYS A 130 -22.28 5.43 5.78
CA LYS A 130 -21.65 5.73 4.49
C LYS A 130 -20.59 4.69 4.11
N ASN A 131 -19.76 4.23 5.05
CA ASN A 131 -18.83 3.11 4.82
C ASN A 131 -19.55 1.78 4.60
N GLN A 132 -20.73 1.58 5.19
CA GLN A 132 -21.56 0.42 4.82
C GLN A 132 -22.03 0.54 3.38
N VAL A 133 -22.59 1.68 2.96
CA VAL A 133 -23.09 1.89 1.59
C VAL A 133 -21.96 1.82 0.57
N ASP A 134 -20.83 2.46 0.84
CA ASP A 134 -19.66 2.49 -0.06
C ASP A 134 -19.00 1.11 -0.15
N ARG A 135 -18.85 0.38 0.98
CA ARG A 135 -18.40 -1.03 0.92
C ARG A 135 -19.46 -1.96 0.32
N PHE A 136 -20.77 -1.72 0.51
CA PHE A 136 -21.83 -2.45 -0.18
C PHE A 136 -21.82 -2.18 -1.68
N ARG A 137 -21.40 -0.98 -2.11
CA ARG A 137 -21.26 -0.58 -3.50
C ARG A 137 -20.03 -1.24 -4.12
N GLU A 138 -18.91 -1.26 -3.41
CA GLU A 138 -17.71 -2.03 -3.78
C GLU A 138 -17.98 -3.53 -3.82
N GLU A 139 -18.80 -4.05 -2.92
CA GLU A 139 -19.13 -5.46 -2.86
C GLU A 139 -20.21 -5.86 -3.88
N ARG A 140 -21.14 -4.96 -4.23
CA ARG A 140 -21.98 -5.13 -5.42
C ARG A 140 -21.11 -5.15 -6.67
N LYS A 141 -20.15 -4.23 -6.81
CA LYS A 141 -19.19 -4.22 -7.93
C LYS A 141 -18.36 -5.52 -7.99
N ARG A 142 -18.01 -6.13 -6.85
CA ARG A 142 -17.35 -7.45 -6.80
C ARG A 142 -18.28 -8.61 -7.19
N ARG A 143 -19.59 -8.50 -6.95
CA ARG A 143 -20.59 -9.55 -7.26
C ARG A 143 -21.21 -9.43 -8.65
N SER A 144 -21.31 -8.23 -9.18
CA SER A 144 -21.69 -7.96 -10.57
C SER A 144 -20.41 -7.93 -11.39
N SER A 145 -19.86 -9.08 -11.73
CA SER A 145 -18.95 -9.17 -12.88
C SER A 145 -19.75 -8.72 -14.10
N PRO A 146 -19.44 -7.57 -14.73
CA PRO A 146 -20.09 -7.25 -16.00
C PRO A 146 -19.68 -8.31 -17.01
N SER A 147 -20.62 -8.68 -17.88
CA SER A 147 -20.30 -9.58 -18.98
C SER A 147 -19.18 -8.95 -19.83
N LEU A 148 -18.36 -9.78 -20.47
CA LEU A 148 -17.23 -9.31 -21.29
C LEU A 148 -17.70 -8.25 -22.32
N ALA A 149 -18.94 -8.38 -22.83
CA ALA A 149 -19.56 -7.44 -23.75
C ALA A 149 -19.81 -6.05 -23.13
N GLU A 150 -20.36 -5.97 -21.92
CA GLU A 150 -20.57 -4.69 -21.22
C GLU A 150 -19.24 -4.06 -20.79
N LYS A 151 -18.21 -4.87 -20.50
CA LYS A 151 -16.85 -4.38 -20.26
C LYS A 151 -16.23 -3.76 -21.51
N TYR A 152 -16.40 -4.39 -22.66
CA TYR A 152 -15.94 -3.82 -23.93
C TYR A 152 -16.73 -2.57 -24.34
N GLU A 153 -18.03 -2.52 -24.06
CA GLU A 153 -18.86 -1.35 -24.36
C GLU A 153 -18.46 -0.14 -23.50
N LEU A 154 -18.23 -0.34 -22.20
CA LEU A 154 -17.76 0.73 -21.30
C LEU A 154 -16.33 1.17 -21.65
N GLN A 155 -15.46 0.23 -22.04
CA GLN A 155 -14.09 0.50 -22.48
C GLN A 155 -14.10 1.33 -23.77
N MET A 156 -14.93 0.97 -24.76
CA MET A 156 -15.09 1.72 -26.01
C MET A 156 -15.71 3.10 -25.77
N GLU A 157 -16.67 3.23 -24.84
CA GLU A 157 -17.27 4.52 -24.50
C GLU A 157 -16.23 5.48 -23.89
N ILE A 158 -15.40 4.98 -22.97
CA ILE A 158 -14.29 5.73 -22.37
C ILE A 158 -13.25 6.11 -23.43
N GLU A 159 -12.82 5.16 -24.27
CA GLU A 159 -11.85 5.43 -25.34
C GLU A 159 -12.39 6.44 -26.37
N SER A 160 -13.69 6.40 -26.69
CA SER A 160 -14.32 7.36 -27.59
C SER A 160 -14.37 8.77 -26.99
N TRP A 161 -14.58 8.88 -25.68
CA TRP A 161 -14.63 10.15 -24.98
C TRP A 161 -13.23 10.77 -24.86
N GLU A 162 -12.22 9.97 -24.55
CA GLU A 162 -10.81 10.40 -24.50
C GLU A 162 -10.26 10.80 -25.87
N MET A 163 -10.64 10.08 -26.93
CA MET A 163 -10.30 10.45 -28.31
C MET A 163 -10.92 11.80 -28.69
N GLY A 164 -12.19 12.03 -28.34
CA GLY A 164 -12.86 13.31 -28.57
C GLY A 164 -12.26 14.47 -27.77
N GLU A 165 -11.80 14.23 -26.54
CA GLU A 165 -11.12 15.26 -25.74
C GLU A 165 -9.72 15.58 -26.28
N ARG A 166 -8.96 14.56 -26.71
CA ARG A 166 -7.65 14.76 -27.34
C ARG A 166 -7.75 15.49 -28.67
N GLU A 167 -8.79 15.23 -29.45
CA GLU A 167 -9.02 15.91 -30.72
C GLU A 167 -9.40 17.37 -30.51
N LYS A 168 -10.25 17.69 -29.52
CA LYS A 168 -10.53 19.08 -29.11
C LYS A 168 -9.30 19.82 -28.63
N ILE A 169 -8.46 19.18 -27.82
CA ILE A 169 -7.20 19.78 -27.34
C ILE A 169 -6.24 20.00 -28.51
N LYS A 170 -6.16 19.06 -29.46
CA LYS A 170 -5.32 19.19 -30.64
C LYS A 170 -5.80 20.32 -31.56
N GLU A 171 -7.11 20.44 -31.77
CA GLU A 171 -7.72 21.51 -32.56
C GLU A 171 -7.55 22.89 -31.91
N GLU A 172 -7.65 22.98 -30.58
CA GLU A 172 -7.37 24.19 -29.79
C GLU A 172 -5.91 24.63 -29.88
N VAL A 173 -4.98 23.66 -29.85
CA VAL A 173 -3.53 23.88 -30.01
C VAL A 173 -3.19 24.30 -31.44
N GLU A 174 -3.81 23.69 -32.45
CA GLU A 174 -3.63 24.08 -33.86
C GLU A 174 -4.24 25.47 -34.14
N ARG A 175 -5.40 25.81 -33.56
CA ARG A 175 -5.98 27.17 -33.64
C ARG A 175 -5.07 28.23 -33.02
N ARG A 176 -4.45 27.94 -31.87
CA ARG A 176 -3.44 28.81 -31.26
C ARG A 176 -2.16 28.91 -32.09
N ALA A 177 -1.71 27.82 -32.70
CA ALA A 177 -0.52 27.81 -33.54
C ALA A 177 -0.70 28.57 -34.86
N LEU A 178 -1.92 28.62 -35.40
CA LEU A 178 -2.28 29.34 -36.62
C LEU A 178 -2.60 30.83 -36.37
N GLY A 179 -2.49 31.32 -35.13
CA GLY A 179 -2.64 32.74 -34.80
C GLY A 179 -4.05 33.30 -35.01
N ILE A 180 -5.09 32.44 -35.02
CA ILE A 180 -6.48 32.91 -35.07
C ILE A 180 -6.88 33.30 -33.65
N VAL A 181 -6.78 34.60 -33.36
CA VAL A 181 -7.29 35.21 -32.13
C VAL A 181 -8.80 35.39 -32.26
N ASP A 182 -9.58 34.67 -31.45
CA ASP A 182 -10.95 35.11 -31.14
C ASP A 182 -10.85 36.26 -30.10
N PRO A 183 -11.39 37.45 -30.39
CA PRO A 183 -11.31 38.57 -29.48
C PRO A 183 -12.45 38.48 -28.48
N GLU A 184 -12.14 38.16 -27.22
CA GLU A 184 -12.80 38.68 -26.00
C GLU A 184 -12.57 37.74 -24.82
N ILE A 185 -11.49 37.95 -24.07
CA ILE A 185 -11.56 37.96 -22.59
C ILE A 185 -10.56 39.03 -22.12
N LYS A 186 -11.09 40.20 -21.75
CA LYS A 186 -10.34 41.21 -21.00
C LYS A 186 -10.07 40.67 -19.59
N PHE A 187 -8.81 40.57 -19.22
CA PHE A 187 -8.40 40.74 -17.82
C PHE A 187 -7.44 41.92 -17.77
N GLU A 188 -7.91 42.99 -17.15
CA GLU A 188 -7.11 44.17 -16.80
C GLU A 188 -6.03 43.73 -15.81
N ILE A 189 -4.77 43.86 -16.22
CA ILE A 189 -3.63 43.90 -15.30
C ILE A 189 -3.20 45.37 -15.30
N GLU A 190 -3.48 46.07 -14.20
CA GLU A 190 -2.81 47.33 -13.90
C GLU A 190 -1.33 47.02 -13.65
N GLU A 191 -0.50 47.42 -14.61
CA GLU A 191 0.92 47.69 -14.37
C GLU A 191 1.04 48.93 -13.50
N ASP A 192 1.75 48.83 -12.38
CA ASP A 192 2.47 49.97 -11.84
C ASP A 192 3.97 49.67 -11.85
N ASN A 193 4.62 50.36 -12.78
CA ASN A 193 6.04 50.43 -12.99
C ASN A 193 6.73 51.08 -11.78
N ASN A 194 7.87 50.52 -11.34
CA ASN A 194 9.04 51.39 -11.24
C ASN A 194 10.38 50.64 -11.38
N SER A 195 11.23 51.29 -12.16
CA SER A 195 12.48 50.88 -12.79
C SER A 195 13.72 50.96 -11.90
N ASN A 196 14.73 50.09 -12.12
CA ASN A 196 16.08 50.43 -12.65
C ASN A 196 17.25 49.50 -12.21
N ILE A 197 17.87 48.82 -13.21
CA ILE A 197 19.33 48.84 -13.59
C ILE A 197 20.39 48.18 -12.64
N PRO A 198 21.51 47.55 -13.10
CA PRO A 198 21.81 46.78 -14.33
C PRO A 198 22.80 45.58 -14.15
N SER A 199 23.16 45.00 -15.30
CA SER A 199 24.04 43.87 -15.64
C SER A 199 25.54 43.95 -15.32
N SER A 200 26.19 42.78 -15.23
CA SER A 200 27.52 42.38 -15.75
C SER A 200 27.81 40.93 -15.31
N SER A 201 28.68 40.09 -15.87
CA SER A 201 29.15 39.68 -17.21
C SER A 201 30.32 38.70 -16.97
N SER A 202 30.60 37.78 -17.91
CA SER A 202 31.85 36.98 -18.04
C SER A 202 31.97 35.73 -17.13
N SER A 203 32.65 34.63 -17.46
CA SER A 203 33.03 33.86 -18.67
C SER A 203 34.05 32.82 -18.19
N GLY A 204 34.06 31.59 -18.71
CA GLY A 204 35.27 30.74 -18.67
C GLY A 204 35.06 29.25 -18.39
N VAL A 205 35.24 28.44 -19.44
CA VAL A 205 35.53 26.99 -19.43
C VAL A 205 37.06 26.85 -19.60
N PRO A 206 37.76 25.80 -19.10
CA PRO A 206 38.03 24.63 -19.94
C PRO A 206 38.18 23.26 -19.22
N SER A 207 38.11 22.21 -20.06
CA SER A 207 38.25 20.75 -19.89
C SER A 207 39.69 20.25 -19.64
N LEU A 208 39.88 19.02 -19.09
CA LEU A 208 40.63 17.89 -19.73
C LEU A 208 41.02 16.69 -18.81
N HIS A 209 40.83 15.48 -19.37
CA HIS A 209 41.66 14.24 -19.38
C HIS A 209 41.86 13.24 -18.18
N PHE A 210 41.70 11.95 -18.55
CA PHE A 210 42.08 10.64 -17.93
C PHE A 210 43.54 10.24 -18.29
N PRO A 211 44.26 9.26 -17.65
CA PRO A 211 44.14 7.80 -17.99
C PRO A 211 44.68 6.69 -17.01
N GLN A 212 44.22 5.44 -17.27
CA GLN A 212 44.83 4.06 -17.31
C GLN A 212 45.87 3.44 -16.31
N GLU A 213 45.55 2.19 -15.90
CA GLU A 213 46.27 0.87 -16.08
C GLU A 213 47.19 0.14 -15.04
N PHE A 214 47.11 -1.22 -15.16
CA PHE A 214 48.00 -2.38 -14.85
C PHE A 214 47.96 -3.09 -13.46
N LYS A 215 48.40 -4.36 -13.26
CA LYS A 215 48.05 -5.75 -13.70
C LYS A 215 48.99 -6.77 -12.96
N PHE A 216 48.59 -8.06 -12.82
CA PHE A 216 49.33 -9.30 -12.40
C PHE A 216 49.77 -9.47 -10.92
N GLY A 217 49.76 -10.65 -10.24
CA GLY A 217 49.37 -12.05 -10.51
C GLY A 217 50.14 -13.03 -9.57
N GLY A 218 49.57 -14.18 -9.16
CA GLY A 218 50.33 -15.44 -8.95
C GLY A 218 50.32 -16.21 -7.60
N ILE A 219 49.50 -17.27 -7.50
CA ILE A 219 49.72 -18.69 -7.10
C ILE A 219 50.51 -19.06 -5.80
N GLY A 220 49.88 -19.89 -4.94
CA GLY A 220 50.58 -20.91 -4.10
C GLY A 220 49.80 -21.47 -2.90
N ALA A 221 49.40 -22.75 -2.93
CA ALA A 221 48.54 -23.44 -1.96
C ALA A 221 49.24 -24.04 -0.71
N LYS A 222 48.54 -24.12 0.44
CA LYS A 222 48.33 -25.36 1.25
C LYS A 222 47.48 -25.14 2.53
N ARG A 223 46.61 -26.13 2.81
CA ARG A 223 45.70 -26.34 3.96
C ARG A 223 46.37 -26.30 5.36
N LEU A 224 45.68 -25.75 6.37
CA LEU A 224 44.88 -26.45 7.42
C LEU A 224 44.48 -25.46 8.55
N ARG A 225 43.18 -25.48 8.94
CA ARG A 225 42.50 -25.01 10.18
C ARG A 225 43.35 -24.19 11.18
N HIS A 226 42.92 -23.04 11.70
CA HIS A 226 41.77 -22.83 12.60
C HIS A 226 41.76 -21.34 13.03
N VAL A 227 40.56 -20.79 13.28
CA VAL A 227 40.25 -19.60 14.12
C VAL A 227 40.65 -18.21 13.59
N GLU A 228 39.59 -17.42 13.41
CA GLU A 228 39.45 -15.95 13.45
C GLU A 228 40.22 -15.06 12.46
N GLU A 229 39.42 -14.17 11.85
CA GLU A 229 39.77 -12.97 11.09
C GLU A 229 40.58 -13.18 9.80
N MET A 230 39.89 -13.07 8.66
CA MET A 230 40.07 -11.97 7.71
C MET A 230 39.25 -12.19 6.42
N ASP A 231 38.96 -11.06 5.78
CA ASP A 231 38.66 -10.80 4.36
C ASP A 231 38.46 -12.01 3.44
N ASP A 232 37.38 -11.97 2.64
CA ASP A 232 37.43 -12.65 1.35
C ASP A 232 36.47 -12.06 0.31
N ASN A 233 37.09 -11.65 -0.82
CA ASN A 233 36.57 -11.72 -2.18
C ASN A 233 35.23 -11.02 -2.49
N ARG A 234 35.33 -9.81 -3.05
CA ARG A 234 34.38 -9.35 -4.08
C ARG A 234 34.47 -10.30 -5.28
N SER A 235 33.78 -11.44 -5.19
CA SER A 235 33.09 -11.94 -6.36
C SER A 235 32.02 -10.91 -6.68
N ASP A 236 31.94 -10.46 -7.94
CA ASP A 236 30.72 -9.86 -8.51
C ASP A 236 29.62 -10.95 -8.57
N SER A 237 29.34 -11.59 -7.43
CA SER A 237 28.21 -12.49 -7.27
C SER A 237 27.01 -11.58 -7.12
N GLU A 238 26.23 -11.48 -8.18
CA GLU A 238 24.93 -10.81 -8.14
C GLU A 238 24.13 -11.32 -6.94
N ALA A 239 23.69 -10.40 -6.09
CA ALA A 239 22.87 -10.73 -4.93
C ALA A 239 21.45 -11.09 -5.38
N PHE A 240 20.82 -12.02 -4.66
CA PHE A 240 19.47 -12.50 -4.94
C PHE A 240 18.59 -12.30 -3.72
N TYR A 241 17.37 -11.83 -3.96
CA TYR A 241 16.41 -11.49 -2.91
C TYR A 241 15.12 -12.29 -3.06
N ASP A 242 14.49 -12.63 -1.95
CA ASP A 242 13.24 -13.41 -1.94
C ASP A 242 12.10 -12.64 -2.61
N TYR A 243 11.56 -13.20 -3.70
CA TYR A 243 10.51 -12.56 -4.51
C TYR A 243 9.23 -12.33 -3.70
N CYS A 244 8.83 -13.31 -2.89
CA CYS A 244 7.67 -13.22 -2.02
C CYS A 244 7.76 -12.04 -1.03
N THR A 245 8.93 -11.84 -0.43
CA THR A 245 9.19 -10.76 0.52
C THR A 245 9.12 -9.40 -0.19
N PHE A 246 9.65 -9.31 -1.41
CA PHE A 246 9.53 -8.10 -2.23
C PHE A 246 8.07 -7.77 -2.57
N LEU A 247 7.30 -8.76 -3.04
CA LEU A 247 5.88 -8.60 -3.35
C LEU A 247 5.06 -8.19 -2.13
N LYS A 248 5.26 -8.84 -0.99
CA LYS A 248 4.61 -8.47 0.27
C LYS A 248 4.94 -7.04 0.68
N SER A 249 6.18 -6.60 0.45
CA SER A 249 6.60 -5.23 0.73
C SER A 249 5.81 -4.21 -0.09
N ILE A 250 5.68 -4.42 -1.42
CA ILE A 250 4.87 -3.57 -2.29
C ILE A 250 3.40 -3.62 -1.88
N HIS A 251 2.85 -4.81 -1.67
CA HIS A 251 1.46 -4.98 -1.25
C HIS A 251 1.16 -4.22 0.05
N ASN A 252 1.99 -4.39 1.08
CA ASN A 252 1.83 -3.71 2.36
C ASN A 252 1.91 -2.19 2.20
N TYR A 253 2.78 -1.71 1.32
CA TYR A 253 2.87 -0.28 1.05
C TYR A 253 1.62 0.26 0.38
N THR A 254 1.07 -0.46 -0.60
CA THR A 254 -0.19 -0.03 -1.21
C THR A 254 -1.31 0.02 -0.18
N ILE A 255 -1.34 -0.86 0.84
CA ILE A 255 -2.30 -0.80 1.95
C ILE A 255 -2.14 0.51 2.72
N VAL A 256 -0.91 0.86 3.11
CA VAL A 256 -0.59 2.09 3.86
C VAL A 256 -1.02 3.36 3.11
N LEU A 257 -0.96 3.35 1.77
CA LEU A 257 -1.40 4.49 0.96
C LEU A 257 -2.93 4.69 0.99
N GLU A 258 -3.71 3.68 1.40
CA GLU A 258 -5.18 3.71 1.53
C GLU A 258 -5.95 4.21 0.29
N ASP A 259 -5.31 4.29 -0.88
CA ASP A 259 -5.92 4.82 -2.10
C ASP A 259 -6.63 3.72 -2.94
N PRO A 260 -7.90 3.93 -3.36
CA PRO A 260 -8.66 2.95 -4.15
C PRO A 260 -8.05 2.59 -5.50
N GLY A 261 -7.19 3.45 -6.06
CA GLY A 261 -6.47 3.22 -7.29
C GLY A 261 -5.59 1.98 -7.26
N PHE A 262 -5.15 1.55 -6.08
CA PHE A 262 -4.30 0.37 -5.89
C PHE A 262 -5.03 -0.96 -5.76
N VAL A 263 -6.37 -0.99 -5.78
CA VAL A 263 -7.13 -2.24 -5.59
C VAL A 263 -6.72 -3.32 -6.58
N PHE A 264 -6.51 -2.96 -7.85
CA PHE A 264 -6.08 -3.89 -8.89
C PHE A 264 -4.67 -4.42 -8.61
N LEU A 265 -3.70 -3.53 -8.36
CA LEU A 265 -2.33 -3.92 -8.03
C LEU A 265 -2.28 -4.82 -6.79
N ARG A 266 -3.08 -4.53 -5.75
CA ARG A 266 -3.19 -5.38 -4.55
C ARG A 266 -3.68 -6.78 -4.89
N SER A 267 -4.77 -6.88 -5.64
CA SER A 267 -5.31 -8.15 -6.09
C SER A 267 -4.32 -8.93 -6.94
N GLU A 268 -3.63 -8.26 -7.85
CA GLU A 268 -2.68 -8.88 -8.75
C GLU A 268 -1.43 -9.40 -8.02
N ILE A 269 -0.91 -8.64 -7.06
CA ILE A 269 0.17 -9.11 -6.19
C ILE A 269 -0.28 -10.29 -5.32
N MET A 270 -1.52 -10.28 -4.81
CA MET A 270 -2.06 -11.39 -4.02
C MET A 270 -2.24 -12.66 -4.86
N GLU A 271 -2.79 -12.54 -6.07
CA GLU A 271 -2.90 -13.66 -7.02
C GLU A 271 -1.53 -14.23 -7.36
N GLU A 272 -0.52 -13.37 -7.53
CA GLU A 272 0.87 -13.79 -7.75
C GLU A 272 1.43 -14.53 -6.53
N LEU A 273 1.20 -14.03 -5.31
CA LEU A 273 1.64 -14.66 -4.06
C LEU A 273 0.94 -16.01 -3.76
N GLU A 274 -0.25 -16.22 -4.32
CA GLU A 274 -1.01 -17.48 -4.17
C GLU A 274 -0.55 -18.57 -5.14
N LYS A 275 0.21 -18.23 -6.20
CA LYS A 275 0.76 -19.22 -7.12
C LYS A 275 1.78 -20.11 -6.41
N PRO A 276 1.66 -21.45 -6.52
CA PRO A 276 2.60 -22.39 -5.89
C PRO A 276 4.05 -22.16 -6.33
N ASP A 277 4.24 -21.73 -7.57
CA ASP A 277 5.56 -21.56 -8.20
C ASP A 277 6.28 -20.29 -7.72
N THR A 278 5.59 -19.40 -6.99
CA THR A 278 6.15 -18.16 -6.45
C THR A 278 7.04 -18.42 -5.23
N TYR A 279 6.79 -19.51 -4.49
CA TYR A 279 7.54 -19.87 -3.30
C TYR A 279 8.95 -20.36 -3.65
N GLY A 280 9.96 -19.65 -3.14
CA GLY A 280 11.38 -19.96 -3.40
C GLY A 280 11.95 -19.31 -4.65
N LEU A 281 11.17 -18.46 -5.36
CA LEU A 281 11.72 -17.61 -6.40
C LEU A 281 12.60 -16.52 -5.78
N SER A 282 13.71 -16.28 -6.44
CA SER A 282 14.63 -15.21 -6.10
C SER A 282 14.80 -14.26 -7.27
N VAL A 283 14.87 -12.97 -6.97
CA VAL A 283 15.03 -11.90 -7.95
C VAL A 283 16.45 -11.37 -7.85
N PRO A 284 17.17 -11.24 -8.97
CA PRO A 284 18.48 -10.61 -8.97
C PRO A 284 18.41 -9.14 -8.56
N GLU A 285 19.43 -8.66 -7.85
CA GLU A 285 19.54 -7.26 -7.42
C GLU A 285 19.42 -6.29 -8.60
N SER A 286 20.04 -6.61 -9.73
CA SER A 286 20.03 -5.77 -10.92
C SER A 286 18.60 -5.55 -11.46
N LYS A 287 17.76 -6.58 -11.42
CA LYS A 287 16.35 -6.52 -11.84
C LYS A 287 15.53 -5.66 -10.87
N ILE A 288 15.80 -5.75 -9.57
CA ILE A 288 15.20 -4.87 -8.55
C ILE A 288 15.66 -3.42 -8.78
N ALA A 289 16.95 -3.20 -9.02
CA ALA A 289 17.54 -1.89 -9.28
C ALA A 289 16.86 -1.20 -10.47
N GLU A 290 16.75 -1.91 -11.59
CA GLU A 290 16.13 -1.39 -12.80
C GLU A 290 14.66 -1.06 -12.59
N ALA A 291 13.91 -1.95 -11.91
CA ALA A 291 12.50 -1.73 -11.60
C ALA A 291 12.29 -0.48 -10.74
N ILE A 292 13.08 -0.35 -9.67
CA ILE A 292 13.01 0.78 -8.74
C ILE A 292 13.41 2.09 -9.41
N ASP A 293 14.52 2.11 -10.15
CA ASP A 293 14.98 3.29 -10.88
C ASP A 293 13.94 3.76 -11.90
N TYR A 294 13.28 2.82 -12.58
CA TYR A 294 12.17 3.13 -13.47
C TYR A 294 10.98 3.77 -12.74
N GLY A 295 10.59 3.22 -11.58
CA GLY A 295 9.55 3.81 -10.73
C GLY A 295 9.90 5.23 -10.25
N ILE A 296 11.15 5.44 -9.83
CA ILE A 296 11.67 6.76 -9.42
C ILE A 296 11.59 7.75 -10.58
N LYS A 297 11.98 7.35 -11.80
CA LYS A 297 11.87 8.19 -13.01
C LYS A 297 10.44 8.60 -13.32
N ILE A 298 9.46 7.72 -13.08
CA ILE A 298 8.03 8.05 -13.28
C ILE A 298 7.60 9.16 -12.32
N VAL A 299 7.88 8.99 -11.02
CA VAL A 299 7.42 9.95 -10.02
C VAL A 299 8.17 11.27 -10.09
N THR A 300 9.49 11.25 -10.33
CA THR A 300 10.32 12.46 -10.42
C THR A 300 9.97 13.34 -11.63
N LYS A 301 9.55 12.75 -12.77
CA LYS A 301 9.04 13.50 -13.92
C LYS A 301 7.68 14.16 -13.68
N SER A 302 7.00 13.78 -12.61
CA SER A 302 5.63 14.21 -12.32
C SER A 302 5.55 15.09 -11.05
N ILE A 303 6.69 15.49 -10.51
CA ILE A 303 6.75 16.34 -9.31
C ILE A 303 6.23 17.73 -9.63
N ARG A 304 5.54 18.32 -8.65
CA ARG A 304 5.09 19.71 -8.71
C ARG A 304 5.06 20.29 -7.29
N PRO A 305 5.14 21.61 -7.14
CA PRO A 305 4.87 22.26 -5.87
C PRO A 305 3.46 21.94 -5.38
N ASP A 306 3.28 21.83 -4.06
CA ASP A 306 1.95 21.74 -3.47
C ASP A 306 1.17 23.04 -3.67
N ASP A 307 0.14 23.01 -4.51
CA ASP A 307 -0.73 24.15 -4.78
C ASP A 307 -2.00 24.15 -3.91
N GLY A 308 -2.17 23.14 -3.06
CA GLY A 308 -3.37 22.94 -2.22
C GLY A 308 -4.66 22.68 -2.99
N ARG A 309 -4.62 22.61 -4.33
CA ARG A 309 -5.80 22.47 -5.20
C ARG A 309 -6.02 21.04 -5.66
N SER A 310 -5.00 20.20 -5.64
CA SER A 310 -5.10 18.84 -6.14
C SER A 310 -5.45 17.84 -5.03
N LEU A 311 -6.69 17.36 -5.07
CA LEU A 311 -7.31 16.46 -4.08
C LEU A 311 -6.64 15.08 -3.93
N SER A 312 -5.73 14.68 -4.83
CA SER A 312 -5.09 13.35 -4.82
C SER A 312 -3.59 13.43 -5.08
N THR A 313 -2.88 14.10 -4.17
CA THR A 313 -1.42 14.21 -4.18
C THR A 313 -0.80 13.57 -2.94
N PHE A 314 0.48 13.21 -3.05
CA PHE A 314 1.26 12.60 -1.99
C PHE A 314 2.66 13.18 -1.99
N ARG A 315 3.28 13.31 -0.81
CA ARG A 315 4.61 13.92 -0.69
C ARG A 315 5.67 13.03 -1.31
N LEU A 316 6.52 13.61 -2.18
CA LEU A 316 7.61 12.90 -2.84
C LEU A 316 8.56 12.27 -1.81
N HIS A 317 8.93 13.04 -0.78
CA HIS A 317 9.82 12.57 0.27
C HIS A 317 9.24 11.37 1.04
N GLU A 318 7.94 11.37 1.31
CA GLU A 318 7.27 10.25 1.99
C GLU A 318 7.27 9.00 1.10
N PHE A 319 7.03 9.17 -0.20
CA PHE A 319 7.10 8.06 -1.16
C PHE A 319 8.51 7.45 -1.23
N LEU A 320 9.53 8.30 -1.42
CA LEU A 320 10.91 7.86 -1.57
C LEU A 320 11.47 7.25 -0.27
N ARG A 321 11.16 7.81 0.90
CA ARG A 321 11.57 7.23 2.19
C ARG A 321 10.92 5.87 2.41
N SER A 322 9.65 5.72 2.06
CA SER A 322 8.96 4.44 2.15
C SER A 322 9.60 3.40 1.23
N LEU A 323 9.89 3.77 -0.03
CA LEU A 323 10.56 2.89 -0.98
C LEU A 323 11.95 2.49 -0.50
N LYS A 324 12.75 3.43 0.03
CA LYS A 324 14.04 3.16 0.65
C LYS A 324 13.92 2.17 1.82
N HIS A 325 12.96 2.39 2.71
CA HIS A 325 12.75 1.52 3.87
C HIS A 325 12.39 0.08 3.45
N GLN A 326 11.61 -0.07 2.38
CA GLN A 326 11.31 -1.38 1.80
C GLN A 326 12.56 -2.11 1.31
N LEU A 327 13.46 -1.43 0.61
CA LEU A 327 14.72 -2.01 0.15
C LEU A 327 15.60 -2.48 1.32
N LEU A 328 15.66 -1.70 2.40
CA LEU A 328 16.39 -2.09 3.60
C LEU A 328 15.75 -3.31 4.28
N ASN A 329 14.42 -3.38 4.33
CA ASN A 329 13.69 -4.49 4.96
C ASN A 329 13.83 -5.82 4.20
N ILE A 330 14.06 -5.79 2.89
CA ILE A 330 14.36 -6.99 2.09
C ILE A 330 15.85 -7.38 2.15
N GLY A 331 16.70 -6.60 2.83
CA GLY A 331 18.11 -6.89 3.06
C GLY A 331 19.09 -6.17 2.12
N ILE A 332 18.64 -5.24 1.27
CA ILE A 332 19.56 -4.43 0.46
C ILE A 332 20.33 -3.49 1.38
N GLN A 333 21.66 -3.46 1.24
CA GLN A 333 22.54 -2.70 2.13
C GLN A 333 22.40 -1.18 1.93
N THR A 334 22.71 -0.41 2.97
CA THR A 334 22.57 1.06 2.98
C THR A 334 23.48 1.78 1.99
N ASP A 335 24.63 1.19 1.68
CA ASP A 335 25.65 1.67 0.73
C ASP A 335 25.38 1.21 -0.71
N ASN A 336 24.31 0.44 -0.94
CA ASN A 336 23.90 0.02 -2.28
C ASN A 336 23.54 1.23 -3.18
N GLU A 337 23.85 1.12 -4.48
CA GLU A 337 23.62 2.18 -5.46
C GLU A 337 22.14 2.62 -5.54
N ILE A 338 21.20 1.69 -5.41
CA ILE A 338 19.76 2.01 -5.46
C ILE A 338 19.36 2.85 -4.25
N VAL A 339 19.85 2.48 -3.07
CA VAL A 339 19.53 3.15 -1.79
C VAL A 339 20.17 4.54 -1.74
N THR A 340 21.40 4.66 -2.24
CA THR A 340 22.10 5.94 -2.35
C THR A 340 21.47 6.85 -3.41
N ASN A 341 20.99 6.31 -4.53
CA ASN A 341 20.24 7.07 -5.54
C ASN A 341 18.96 7.67 -4.94
N ILE A 342 18.14 6.88 -4.24
CA ILE A 342 16.93 7.39 -3.56
C ILE A 342 17.29 8.52 -2.58
N THR A 343 18.38 8.34 -1.82
CA THR A 343 18.86 9.35 -0.86
C THR A 343 19.25 10.64 -1.59
N SER A 344 20.01 10.55 -2.68
CA SER A 344 20.37 11.68 -3.53
C SER A 344 19.15 12.41 -4.11
N VAL A 345 18.09 11.70 -4.51
CA VAL A 345 16.85 12.33 -4.98
C VAL A 345 16.15 13.08 -3.85
N ILE A 346 16.08 12.51 -2.64
CA ILE A 346 15.51 13.18 -1.46
C ILE A 346 16.29 14.46 -1.14
N ASP A 347 17.63 14.41 -1.15
CA ASP A 347 18.47 15.55 -0.79
C ASP A 347 18.43 16.69 -1.82
N LYS A 348 18.15 16.38 -3.09
CA LYS A 348 18.08 17.35 -4.20
C LYS A 348 16.69 17.93 -4.43
N THR A 349 15.65 17.41 -3.79
CA THR A 349 14.27 17.83 -4.03
C THR A 349 13.69 18.56 -2.84
N ASP A 350 12.89 19.59 -3.13
CA ASP A 350 12.22 20.38 -2.09
C ASP A 350 11.23 19.48 -1.30
N PRO A 351 11.25 19.52 0.05
CA PRO A 351 10.35 18.74 0.91
C PRO A 351 8.85 18.93 0.62
N ASP A 352 8.45 20.09 0.09
CA ASP A 352 7.06 20.43 -0.21
C ASP A 352 6.62 19.96 -1.61
N MET A 353 7.49 19.24 -2.34
CA MET A 353 7.14 18.65 -3.63
C MET A 353 6.18 17.48 -3.46
N VAL A 354 5.11 17.52 -4.26
CA VAL A 354 4.08 16.48 -4.28
C VAL A 354 4.03 15.78 -5.63
N ILE A 355 3.55 14.54 -5.61
CA ILE A 355 3.33 13.69 -6.77
C ILE A 355 1.83 13.39 -6.86
N PRO A 356 1.22 13.44 -8.06
CA PRO A 356 -0.13 12.91 -8.25
C PRO A 356 -0.20 11.41 -7.90
N MET A 357 -1.22 10.99 -7.16
CA MET A 357 -1.36 9.60 -6.71
C MET A 357 -1.40 8.60 -7.88
N ILE A 358 -1.97 9.00 -9.03
CA ILE A 358 -1.98 8.20 -10.27
C ILE A 358 -0.56 7.85 -10.76
N LYS A 359 0.43 8.71 -10.51
CA LYS A 359 1.83 8.48 -10.90
C LYS A 359 2.54 7.56 -9.93
N ILE A 360 2.17 7.60 -8.64
CA ILE A 360 2.62 6.61 -7.66
C ILE A 360 2.06 5.23 -8.02
N LYS A 361 0.77 5.17 -8.37
CA LYS A 361 0.14 3.95 -8.89
C LYS A 361 0.92 3.39 -10.07
N PHE A 362 1.10 4.20 -11.12
CA PHE A 362 1.81 3.78 -12.31
C PHE A 362 3.25 3.34 -12.00
N ALA A 363 3.96 4.01 -11.09
CA ALA A 363 5.30 3.62 -10.67
C ALA A 363 5.32 2.24 -9.99
N LEU A 364 4.41 1.99 -9.05
CA LEU A 364 4.35 0.71 -8.32
C LEU A 364 3.89 -0.45 -9.22
N GLU A 365 2.96 -0.22 -10.15
CA GLU A 365 2.56 -1.20 -11.17
C GLU A 365 3.75 -1.58 -12.06
N ASN A 366 4.52 -0.60 -12.53
CA ASN A 366 5.69 -0.90 -13.37
C ASN A 366 6.83 -1.55 -12.60
N ILE A 367 7.02 -1.20 -11.32
CA ILE A 367 7.98 -1.92 -10.46
C ILE A 367 7.56 -3.39 -10.39
N PHE A 368 6.28 -3.66 -10.09
CA PHE A 368 5.73 -5.01 -10.00
C PHE A 368 5.84 -5.80 -11.31
N GLU A 369 5.48 -5.21 -12.46
CA GLU A 369 5.62 -5.89 -13.75
C GLU A 369 7.08 -6.18 -14.09
N LYS A 370 8.01 -5.28 -13.78
CA LYS A 370 9.42 -5.45 -14.10
C LYS A 370 10.10 -6.52 -13.25
N ILE A 371 9.68 -6.73 -12.01
CA ILE A 371 10.24 -7.79 -11.15
C ILE A 371 9.66 -9.16 -11.47
N ARG A 372 8.46 -9.21 -12.06
CA ARG A 372 7.72 -10.45 -12.33
C ARG A 372 8.62 -11.40 -13.15
N PRO A 373 8.81 -12.65 -12.72
CA PRO A 373 9.71 -13.63 -13.34
C PRO A 373 9.50 -13.84 -14.83
#